data_AF-A0A5S5E0H0-F1
#
_entry.id   AF-A0A5S5E0H0-F1
#
_cell.length_a   1.000
_cell.length_b   1.000
_cell.length_c   1.000
_cell.angle_alpha   90.00
_cell.angle_beta   90.00
_cell.angle_gamma   90.00
#
_symmetry.space_group_name_H-M   'P 1'
#
loop_
_entity.id
_entity.type
_entity.pdbx_description
1 polymer ?
#
loop_
_entity_poly.entity_id
_entity_poly.type
_entity_poly.pdbx_seq_one_letter_code
_entity_poly.pdbx_strand_id
1 'polypeptide(L)'
;MFEKITSDEALIAIRQLESEDNLRKTTYAVWWKGKLISPSAIISKHFEIIGNPINRNSFDTNQAQKTLLNLGFPIVDTSRDDGFFTEKELNSFSQLIKNRFYDKSKPVDKNIGEFISNVIWKKTKKWRDKLLELGWFKDNDRYTWQTQSSSKQGNNYKQYTWYRVYHLSNTKKLIFFTVGVGSNGALEYKLDIQANHDFFTDEDRHWFYTNRSLLGADMLTISKDEIVNENWSSLLKKTDDYFKKNLSVLEKISSHFWPEKRLMRLVWNDNNWQFPITRNWNKKWQGKKDKAHHEQFGFGFEEWLFNKRYLIDGSRYGYIRGVASMPKDISFIDELHLYSIHPISKQQFIIGVLKNVNIYHEIDEVDEKVVDVFERNRSLMLKELAEVEADTKLLKTLELRPNLSFSVEDAIIYQEPILINQDVLKIHRFIPRIIESDLELLIEEVDLEIKDPKMKFDEGNGTGSNSYSQNVSGGKRNVNRTHADITNDLHEYLTQSEEYKNFEISTEKTRISNNLVDCAAKKGNVYILFEVKTANSVLACIRQALGQIIEYAILDVSLKIEQLIIIGPVTPTECDLTYLQNLKSKLKLPLHYWSYSVEEKNLSMKFKTH
;
A
#
# COMPACT_ATOMS: atom_id res chain seq x y z
N MET A 1 -25.79 55.92 -27.03
CA MET A 1 -25.12 56.71 -25.98
C MET A 1 -23.88 56.00 -25.46
N PHE A 2 -23.98 54.72 -25.10
CA PHE A 2 -22.91 53.94 -24.46
C PHE A 2 -21.81 53.37 -25.36
N GLU A 3 -22.00 53.34 -26.68
CA GLU A 3 -20.99 52.87 -27.66
C GLU A 3 -19.88 53.90 -27.94
N LYS A 4 -19.92 55.08 -27.30
CA LYS A 4 -18.98 56.18 -27.55
C LYS A 4 -17.90 56.37 -26.49
N ILE A 5 -17.98 55.66 -25.36
CA ILE A 5 -17.00 55.81 -24.27
C ILE A 5 -15.89 54.75 -24.41
N THR A 6 -14.65 55.21 -24.36
CA THR A 6 -13.42 54.41 -24.36
C THR A 6 -12.94 54.11 -22.94
N SER A 7 -12.02 53.16 -22.80
CA SER A 7 -11.43 52.81 -21.51
C SER A 7 -10.66 53.98 -20.87
N ASP A 8 -9.97 54.78 -21.69
CA ASP A 8 -9.25 55.97 -21.23
C ASP A 8 -10.20 57.09 -20.78
N GLU A 9 -11.32 57.30 -21.47
CA GLU A 9 -12.33 58.26 -21.07
C GLU A 9 -13.02 57.87 -19.76
N ALA A 10 -13.33 56.58 -19.58
CA ALA A 10 -13.83 56.07 -18.31
C ALA A 10 -12.81 56.24 -17.17
N LEU A 11 -11.52 56.05 -17.46
CA LEU A 11 -10.44 56.27 -16.51
C LEU A 11 -10.31 57.75 -16.09
N ILE A 12 -10.46 58.69 -17.03
CA ILE A 12 -10.49 60.13 -16.73
C ILE A 12 -11.67 60.45 -15.81
N ALA A 13 -12.87 59.94 -16.12
CA ALA A 13 -14.05 60.14 -15.29
C ALA A 13 -13.86 59.56 -13.87
N ILE A 14 -13.27 58.38 -13.75
CA ILE A 14 -12.92 57.77 -12.45
C ILE A 14 -11.98 58.68 -11.65
N ARG A 15 -10.89 59.16 -12.26
CA ARG A 15 -9.91 60.03 -11.57
C ARG A 15 -10.55 61.33 -11.08
N GLN A 16 -11.47 61.90 -11.84
CA GLN A 16 -12.20 63.10 -11.44
C GLN A 16 -13.18 62.83 -10.28
N LEU A 17 -13.87 61.67 -10.30
CA LEU A 17 -14.72 61.29 -9.16
C LEU A 17 -13.90 61.01 -7.89
N GLU A 18 -12.68 60.48 -8.04
CA GLU A 18 -11.75 60.27 -6.92
C GLU A 18 -11.26 61.60 -6.32
N SER A 19 -11.00 62.63 -7.12
CA SER A 19 -10.53 63.93 -6.63
C SER A 19 -11.64 64.73 -5.94
N GLU A 20 -12.89 64.51 -6.32
CA GLU A 20 -14.08 65.16 -5.75
C GLU A 20 -14.63 64.45 -4.49
N ASP A 21 -14.02 63.33 -4.08
CA ASP A 21 -14.51 62.43 -3.02
C ASP A 21 -16.00 62.01 -3.20
N ASN A 22 -16.45 61.96 -4.45
CA ASN A 22 -17.86 61.70 -4.81
C ASN A 22 -18.09 60.21 -5.09
N LEU A 23 -17.69 59.36 -4.14
CA LEU A 23 -17.77 57.90 -4.22
C LEU A 23 -19.11 57.41 -3.64
N ARG A 24 -20.20 57.63 -4.37
CA ARG A 24 -21.54 57.22 -3.91
C ARG A 24 -21.65 55.70 -3.75
N LYS A 25 -22.22 55.26 -2.63
CA LYS A 25 -22.58 53.87 -2.37
C LYS A 25 -23.82 53.47 -3.18
N THR A 26 -23.69 52.43 -3.99
CA THR A 26 -24.79 51.71 -4.67
C THR A 26 -24.76 50.25 -4.22
N THR A 27 -25.74 49.41 -4.60
CA THR A 27 -25.77 47.96 -4.29
C THR A 27 -24.80 47.12 -5.14
N TYR A 28 -24.10 47.77 -6.07
CA TYR A 28 -22.98 47.25 -6.84
C TYR A 28 -22.05 48.41 -7.18
N ALA A 29 -20.81 48.14 -7.58
CA ALA A 29 -19.84 49.17 -7.92
C ALA A 29 -18.84 48.70 -8.98
N VAL A 30 -18.24 49.65 -9.70
CA VAL A 30 -16.94 49.42 -10.32
C VAL A 30 -15.90 49.32 -9.22
N TRP A 31 -15.13 48.24 -9.23
CA TRP A 31 -13.97 48.06 -8.37
C TRP A 31 -12.76 48.73 -9.01
N TRP A 32 -12.21 49.75 -8.36
CA TRP A 32 -11.04 50.50 -8.85
C TRP A 32 -10.03 50.71 -7.74
N LYS A 33 -8.89 50.00 -7.78
CA LYS A 33 -7.78 50.13 -6.81
C LYS A 33 -8.22 50.11 -5.34
N GLY A 34 -9.12 49.18 -5.01
CA GLY A 34 -9.69 49.04 -3.67
C GLY A 34 -10.84 50.00 -3.33
N LYS A 35 -11.22 50.91 -4.25
CA LYS A 35 -12.38 51.81 -4.10
C LYS A 35 -13.59 51.27 -4.86
N LEU A 36 -14.76 51.68 -4.40
CA LEU A 36 -16.06 51.32 -4.96
C LEU A 36 -16.68 52.57 -5.59
N ILE A 37 -16.88 52.54 -6.91
CA ILE A 37 -17.36 53.70 -7.67
C ILE A 37 -18.66 53.34 -8.37
N SER A 38 -19.69 54.18 -8.25
CA SER A 38 -20.97 53.96 -8.89
C SER A 38 -20.83 53.92 -10.43
N PRO A 39 -21.27 52.84 -11.12
CA PRO A 39 -21.17 52.75 -12.59
C PRO A 39 -21.86 53.91 -13.31
N SER A 40 -23.04 54.31 -12.85
CA SER A 40 -23.76 55.44 -13.42
C SER A 40 -23.08 56.78 -13.13
N ALA A 41 -22.33 56.90 -12.03
CA ALA A 41 -21.57 58.12 -11.76
C ALA A 41 -20.45 58.29 -12.79
N ILE A 42 -19.75 57.20 -13.12
CA ILE A 42 -18.66 57.20 -14.10
C ILE A 42 -19.19 57.65 -15.46
N ILE A 43 -20.31 57.08 -15.92
CA ILE A 43 -20.89 57.46 -17.21
C ILE A 43 -21.36 58.91 -17.20
N SER A 44 -22.13 59.34 -16.19
CA SER A 44 -22.58 60.72 -16.10
C SER A 44 -21.42 61.72 -16.05
N LYS A 45 -20.35 61.38 -15.32
CA LYS A 45 -19.16 62.24 -15.19
C LYS A 45 -18.40 62.36 -16.49
N HIS A 46 -18.29 61.28 -17.27
CA HIS A 46 -17.72 61.36 -18.62
C HIS A 46 -18.47 62.36 -19.50
N PHE A 47 -19.81 62.27 -19.51
CA PHE A 47 -20.66 63.16 -20.31
C PHE A 47 -20.61 64.63 -19.84
N GLU A 48 -20.46 64.86 -18.54
CA GLU A 48 -20.18 66.19 -17.96
C GLU A 48 -18.84 66.74 -18.47
N ILE A 49 -17.77 65.94 -18.45
CA ILE A 49 -16.41 66.34 -18.87
C ILE A 49 -16.37 66.72 -20.35
N ILE A 50 -17.10 66.02 -21.22
CA ILE A 50 -17.13 66.32 -22.67
C ILE A 50 -18.16 67.41 -23.04
N GLY A 51 -18.72 68.13 -22.05
CA GLY A 51 -19.64 69.24 -22.27
C GLY A 51 -21.06 68.85 -22.72
N ASN A 52 -21.46 67.60 -22.54
CA ASN A 52 -22.78 67.07 -22.90
C ASN A 52 -23.46 66.37 -21.71
N PRO A 53 -23.75 67.07 -20.59
CA PRO A 53 -24.25 66.44 -19.38
C PRO A 53 -25.58 65.71 -19.62
N ILE A 54 -25.66 64.47 -19.17
CA ILE A 54 -26.86 63.64 -19.30
C ILE A 54 -27.57 63.48 -17.96
N ASN A 55 -28.91 63.46 -17.98
CA ASN A 55 -29.69 63.14 -16.80
C ASN A 55 -29.52 61.66 -16.45
N ARG A 56 -29.18 61.32 -15.21
CA ARG A 56 -29.05 59.92 -14.76
C ARG A 56 -30.27 59.06 -14.99
N ASN A 57 -31.48 59.64 -14.94
CA ASN A 57 -32.72 58.92 -15.20
C ASN A 57 -32.89 58.56 -16.69
N SER A 58 -32.02 59.07 -17.58
CA SER A 58 -32.08 58.79 -19.01
C SER A 58 -31.44 57.45 -19.41
N PHE A 59 -30.92 56.67 -18.46
CA PHE A 59 -30.35 55.35 -18.74
C PHE A 59 -30.42 54.37 -17.57
N ASP A 60 -30.58 53.08 -17.88
CA ASP A 60 -30.53 52.01 -16.89
C ASP A 60 -29.07 51.75 -16.47
N THR A 61 -28.88 51.55 -15.18
CA THR A 61 -27.59 51.22 -14.60
C THR A 61 -27.08 49.83 -15.01
N ASN A 62 -27.93 48.91 -15.48
CA ASN A 62 -27.47 47.66 -16.11
C ASN A 62 -26.67 47.92 -17.40
N GLN A 63 -27.07 48.92 -18.19
CA GLN A 63 -26.31 49.31 -19.40
C GLN A 63 -24.94 49.86 -19.02
N ALA A 64 -24.86 50.72 -18.00
CA ALA A 64 -23.60 51.26 -17.49
C ALA A 64 -22.65 50.16 -16.99
N GLN A 65 -23.16 49.18 -16.24
CA GLN A 65 -22.38 48.02 -15.78
C GLN A 65 -21.80 47.22 -16.96
N LYS A 66 -22.66 46.87 -17.94
CA LYS A 66 -22.25 46.11 -19.13
C LYS A 66 -21.18 46.84 -19.93
N THR A 67 -21.36 48.14 -20.16
CA THR A 67 -20.40 48.98 -20.87
C THR A 67 -19.05 49.03 -20.16
N LEU A 68 -19.03 49.31 -18.86
CA LEU A 68 -17.78 49.41 -18.10
C LEU A 68 -17.07 48.06 -17.98
N LEU A 69 -17.81 46.96 -17.82
CA LEU A 69 -17.24 45.62 -17.81
C LEU A 69 -16.59 45.27 -19.16
N ASN A 70 -17.24 45.62 -20.28
CA ASN A 70 -16.66 45.45 -21.62
C ASN A 70 -15.39 46.29 -21.84
N LEU A 71 -15.25 47.40 -21.12
CA LEU A 71 -14.06 48.27 -21.16
C LEU A 71 -12.94 47.84 -20.20
N GLY A 72 -13.12 46.75 -19.46
CA GLY A 72 -12.11 46.19 -18.56
C GLY A 72 -12.28 46.55 -17.08
N PHE A 73 -13.39 47.19 -16.69
CA PHE A 73 -13.63 47.60 -15.31
C PHE A 73 -14.49 46.55 -14.57
N PRO A 74 -13.94 45.86 -13.55
CA PRO A 74 -14.66 44.83 -12.81
C PRO A 74 -15.86 45.39 -12.05
N ILE A 75 -16.97 44.66 -12.08
CA ILE A 75 -18.18 44.96 -11.32
C ILE A 75 -18.25 44.06 -10.09
N VAL A 76 -18.39 44.66 -8.92
CA VAL A 76 -18.57 43.98 -7.63
C VAL A 76 -19.96 44.25 -7.08
N ASP A 77 -20.48 43.30 -6.32
CA ASP A 77 -21.67 43.49 -5.49
C ASP A 77 -21.24 44.06 -4.13
N THR A 78 -21.98 45.04 -3.63
CA THR A 78 -21.70 45.73 -2.35
C THR A 78 -22.82 45.51 -1.33
N SER A 79 -23.84 44.72 -1.67
CA SER A 79 -24.99 44.43 -0.81
C SER A 79 -24.76 43.28 0.16
N ARG A 80 -23.69 42.49 -0.03
CA ARG A 80 -23.32 41.35 0.83
C ARG A 80 -22.15 41.67 1.74
N ASP A 81 -22.46 41.88 3.02
CA ASP A 81 -21.46 42.16 4.07
C ASP A 81 -20.74 40.90 4.58
N ASP A 82 -21.26 39.70 4.29
CA ASP A 82 -20.67 38.42 4.69
C ASP A 82 -19.39 38.04 3.91
N GLY A 83 -19.09 38.81 2.86
CA GLY A 83 -17.96 38.59 1.96
C GLY A 83 -18.02 37.27 1.22
N PHE A 84 -19.22 36.69 1.02
CA PHE A 84 -19.41 35.53 0.17
C PHE A 84 -19.30 35.92 -1.31
N PHE A 85 -19.11 34.94 -2.19
CA PHE A 85 -19.07 35.17 -3.65
C PHE A 85 -20.40 35.69 -4.16
N THR A 86 -20.36 36.55 -5.18
CA THR A 86 -21.56 37.08 -5.83
C THR A 86 -21.53 36.84 -7.33
N GLU A 87 -22.70 36.74 -7.93
CA GLU A 87 -22.84 36.51 -9.37
C GLU A 87 -22.11 37.60 -10.18
N LYS A 88 -22.22 38.87 -9.76
CA LYS A 88 -21.57 40.02 -10.43
C LYS A 88 -20.04 39.90 -10.44
N GLU A 89 -19.45 39.47 -9.33
CA GLU A 89 -18.01 39.28 -9.22
C GLU A 89 -17.52 38.11 -10.08
N LEU A 90 -18.24 36.99 -10.07
CA LEU A 90 -17.92 35.80 -10.85
C LEU A 90 -18.10 36.04 -12.36
N ASN A 91 -19.13 36.80 -12.75
CA ASN A 91 -19.31 37.29 -14.10
C ASN A 91 -18.17 38.20 -14.53
N SER A 92 -17.77 39.16 -13.68
CA SER A 92 -16.64 40.03 -13.97
C SER A 92 -15.35 39.24 -14.12
N PHE A 93 -15.08 38.30 -13.22
CA PHE A 93 -13.91 37.42 -13.29
C PHE A 93 -13.85 36.64 -14.61
N SER A 94 -14.89 35.86 -14.91
CA SER A 94 -14.91 35.00 -16.10
C SER A 94 -14.86 35.78 -17.41
N GLN A 95 -15.45 36.98 -17.47
CA GLN A 95 -15.40 37.82 -18.66
C GLN A 95 -14.02 38.46 -18.86
N LEU A 96 -13.41 39.01 -17.81
CA LEU A 96 -12.17 39.78 -17.91
C LEU A 96 -10.95 38.90 -18.18
N ILE A 97 -10.92 37.66 -17.66
CA ILE A 97 -9.78 36.76 -17.88
C ILE A 97 -9.82 36.00 -19.21
N LYS A 98 -10.94 36.04 -19.96
CA LYS A 98 -11.08 35.35 -21.27
C LYS A 98 -9.99 35.78 -22.25
N ASN A 99 -9.70 37.07 -22.31
CA ASN A 99 -8.60 37.63 -23.08
C ASN A 99 -7.35 37.56 -22.21
N ARG A 100 -6.67 36.41 -22.26
CA ARG A 100 -5.60 35.99 -21.33
C ARG A 100 -4.49 37.01 -21.10
N PHE A 101 -4.31 38.00 -21.96
CA PHE A 101 -3.17 38.91 -21.99
C PHE A 101 -3.24 39.99 -20.91
N TYR A 102 -2.13 40.18 -20.18
CA TYR A 102 -1.94 41.26 -19.20
C TYR A 102 -0.81 42.20 -19.64
N ASP A 103 -1.12 43.50 -19.69
CA ASP A 103 -0.18 44.57 -19.96
C ASP A 103 0.08 45.45 -18.72
N LYS A 104 1.27 45.32 -18.13
CA LYS A 104 1.69 46.12 -16.97
C LYS A 104 1.77 47.63 -17.24
N SER A 105 1.71 48.09 -18.48
CA SER A 105 1.67 49.52 -18.81
C SER A 105 0.25 50.09 -18.71
N LYS A 106 -0.78 49.26 -18.86
CA LYS A 106 -2.19 49.66 -18.85
C LYS A 106 -2.74 49.72 -17.41
N PRO A 107 -3.27 50.87 -16.95
CA PRO A 107 -3.85 50.98 -15.61
C PRO A 107 -5.05 50.05 -15.37
N VAL A 108 -5.84 49.80 -16.41
CA VAL A 108 -7.02 48.92 -16.33
C VAL A 108 -6.61 47.47 -16.13
N ASP A 109 -5.58 47.01 -16.84
CA ASP A 109 -5.04 45.67 -16.68
C ASP A 109 -4.49 45.43 -15.26
N LYS A 110 -3.79 46.41 -14.69
CA LYS A 110 -3.38 46.36 -13.26
C LYS A 110 -4.58 46.24 -12.34
N ASN A 111 -5.63 47.01 -12.60
CA ASN A 111 -6.85 46.98 -11.81
C ASN A 111 -7.56 45.62 -11.88
N ILE A 112 -7.57 44.96 -13.04
CA ILE A 112 -8.08 43.59 -13.18
C ILE A 112 -7.26 42.63 -12.31
N GLY A 113 -5.92 42.70 -12.36
CA GLY A 113 -5.04 41.89 -11.52
C GLY A 113 -5.29 42.08 -10.02
N GLU A 114 -5.42 43.33 -9.58
CA GLU A 114 -5.74 43.64 -8.18
C GLU A 114 -7.17 43.19 -7.79
N PHE A 115 -8.14 43.28 -8.69
CA PHE A 115 -9.49 42.74 -8.46
C PHE A 115 -9.44 41.22 -8.24
N ILE A 116 -8.72 40.51 -9.11
CA ILE A 116 -8.54 39.06 -8.99
C ILE A 116 -7.95 38.72 -7.62
N SER A 117 -6.88 39.42 -7.20
CA SER A 117 -6.22 39.13 -5.93
C SER A 117 -7.04 39.53 -4.69
N ASN A 118 -7.63 40.73 -4.71
CA ASN A 118 -8.20 41.36 -3.51
C ASN A 118 -9.67 41.02 -3.29
N VAL A 119 -10.37 40.60 -4.35
CA VAL A 119 -11.77 40.21 -4.29
C VAL A 119 -11.89 38.70 -4.43
N ILE A 120 -11.62 38.15 -5.62
CA ILE A 120 -11.90 36.74 -5.90
C ILE A 120 -10.99 35.82 -5.09
N TRP A 121 -9.68 36.01 -5.17
CA TRP A 121 -8.71 35.17 -4.49
C TRP A 121 -8.82 35.27 -2.96
N LYS A 122 -9.12 36.47 -2.44
CA LYS A 122 -9.37 36.68 -1.02
C LYS A 122 -10.57 35.87 -0.52
N LYS A 123 -11.64 35.77 -1.32
CA LYS A 123 -12.80 34.94 -1.01
C LYS A 123 -12.48 33.45 -1.13
N THR A 124 -11.72 33.02 -2.13
CA THR A 124 -11.21 31.64 -2.21
C THR A 124 -10.34 31.28 -1.00
N LYS A 125 -9.50 32.22 -0.55
CA LYS A 125 -8.68 32.03 0.65
C LYS A 125 -9.56 31.83 1.87
N LYS A 126 -10.60 32.66 2.02
CA LYS A 126 -11.59 32.51 3.10
C LYS A 126 -12.31 31.15 3.04
N TRP A 127 -12.67 30.66 1.85
CA TRP A 127 -13.25 29.32 1.67
C TRP A 127 -12.31 28.23 2.19
N ARG A 128 -11.05 28.24 1.73
CA ARG A 128 -10.02 27.30 2.18
C ARG A 128 -9.82 27.38 3.70
N ASP A 129 -9.63 28.58 4.24
CA ASP A 129 -9.33 28.78 5.66
C ASP A 129 -10.49 28.26 6.55
N LYS A 130 -11.73 28.41 6.09
CA LYS A 130 -12.90 27.83 6.76
C LYS A 130 -12.97 26.30 6.71
N LEU A 131 -12.35 25.65 5.72
CA LEU A 131 -12.17 24.19 5.74
C LEU A 131 -11.10 23.77 6.76
N LEU A 132 -10.09 24.60 7.00
CA LEU A 132 -9.09 24.31 8.03
C LEU A 132 -9.72 24.29 9.43
N GLU A 133 -10.69 25.17 9.68
CA GLU A 133 -11.51 25.17 10.90
C GLU A 133 -12.29 23.84 11.10
N LEU A 134 -12.52 23.07 10.02
CA LEU A 134 -13.17 21.75 10.05
C LEU A 134 -12.19 20.57 10.14
N GLY A 135 -10.89 20.83 10.35
CA GLY A 135 -9.86 19.80 10.53
C GLY A 135 -9.07 19.45 9.27
N TRP A 136 -9.24 20.20 8.17
CA TRP A 136 -8.41 20.05 6.97
C TRP A 136 -7.10 20.84 7.08
N PHE A 137 -6.12 20.52 6.23
CA PHE A 137 -4.78 21.11 6.27
C PHE A 137 -4.44 21.86 4.98
N LYS A 138 -3.52 22.82 5.07
CA LYS A 138 -2.93 23.51 3.92
C LYS A 138 -1.42 23.29 3.89
N ASP A 139 -0.84 23.47 2.72
CA ASP A 139 0.61 23.70 2.60
C ASP A 139 0.92 25.22 2.61
N ASN A 140 2.06 25.62 2.06
CA ASN A 140 2.48 27.01 2.00
C ASN A 140 1.50 27.88 1.20
N ASP A 141 1.31 29.12 1.66
CA ASP A 141 0.52 30.13 0.97
C ASP A 141 1.26 30.62 -0.29
N ARG A 142 1.18 29.84 -1.38
CA ARG A 142 1.68 30.25 -2.70
C ARG A 142 0.51 30.61 -3.59
N TYR A 143 0.41 31.88 -3.96
CA TYR A 143 -0.51 32.30 -5.02
C TYR A 143 0.10 33.39 -5.90
N THR A 144 -0.33 33.40 -7.16
CA THR A 144 -0.06 34.45 -8.13
C THR A 144 -1.29 34.55 -9.02
N TRP A 145 -1.76 35.77 -9.28
CA TRP A 145 -2.88 36.02 -10.18
C TRP A 145 -2.45 36.10 -11.65
N GLN A 146 -1.14 36.08 -11.93
CA GLN A 146 -0.57 36.08 -13.28
C GLN A 146 0.33 34.87 -13.52
N THR A 147 0.46 34.48 -14.78
CA THR A 147 1.37 33.44 -15.27
C THR A 147 2.30 34.03 -16.34
N GLN A 148 3.59 33.71 -16.29
CA GLN A 148 4.55 34.17 -17.29
C GLN A 148 4.30 33.43 -18.63
N SER A 149 4.17 34.17 -19.74
CA SER A 149 4.11 33.57 -21.07
C SER A 149 5.51 33.20 -21.54
N SER A 150 5.63 32.09 -22.26
CA SER A 150 6.84 31.70 -23.02
C SER A 150 7.04 32.54 -24.29
N SER A 151 6.04 33.32 -24.71
CA SER A 151 6.15 34.27 -25.83
C SER A 151 6.66 35.65 -25.39
N LYS A 152 7.36 36.37 -26.28
CA LYS A 152 7.81 37.78 -26.07
C LYS A 152 6.68 38.79 -25.82
N GLN A 153 5.42 38.36 -25.78
CA GLN A 153 4.26 39.24 -25.78
C GLN A 153 3.89 39.77 -24.38
N GLY A 154 4.12 39.08 -23.26
CA GLY A 154 3.76 39.58 -21.92
C GLY A 154 3.30 38.50 -20.94
N ASN A 155 2.82 38.87 -19.75
CA ASN A 155 2.24 37.89 -18.81
C ASN A 155 0.75 37.67 -19.15
N ASN A 156 0.19 36.57 -18.65
CA ASN A 156 -1.25 36.29 -18.77
C ASN A 156 -1.95 36.32 -17.41
N TYR A 157 -3.23 36.69 -17.39
CA TYR A 157 -4.10 36.47 -16.24
C TYR A 157 -4.26 34.98 -15.99
N LYS A 158 -4.14 34.58 -14.73
CA LYS A 158 -4.40 33.20 -14.33
C LYS A 158 -5.89 32.90 -14.48
N GLN A 159 -6.18 31.76 -15.08
CA GLN A 159 -7.54 31.38 -15.49
C GLN A 159 -8.37 30.75 -14.35
N TYR A 160 -7.85 30.78 -13.12
CA TYR A 160 -8.49 30.20 -11.95
C TYR A 160 -7.90 30.81 -10.66
N THR A 161 -8.64 30.71 -9.56
CA THR A 161 -8.21 31.13 -8.22
C THR A 161 -8.24 29.96 -7.26
N TRP A 162 -7.48 28.91 -7.53
CA TRP A 162 -7.53 27.65 -6.77
C TRP A 162 -6.59 27.65 -5.56
N TYR A 163 -7.07 27.04 -4.48
CA TYR A 163 -6.27 26.62 -3.33
C TYR A 163 -6.34 25.11 -3.14
N ARG A 164 -5.25 24.57 -2.59
CA ARG A 164 -5.13 23.16 -2.22
C ARG A 164 -5.49 22.96 -0.75
N VAL A 165 -6.11 21.81 -0.49
CA VAL A 165 -6.54 21.34 0.82
C VAL A 165 -6.15 19.87 0.96
N TYR A 166 -5.65 19.49 2.14
CA TYR A 166 -5.05 18.18 2.41
C TYR A 166 -5.74 17.50 3.59
N HIS A 167 -5.83 16.18 3.53
CA HIS A 167 -6.13 15.35 4.69
C HIS A 167 -4.86 15.12 5.53
N LEU A 168 -5.00 14.89 6.85
CA LEU A 168 -3.85 14.68 7.74
C LEU A 168 -2.98 13.48 7.33
N SER A 169 -3.61 12.40 6.83
CA SER A 169 -2.89 11.20 6.37
C SER A 169 -2.07 11.41 5.10
N ASN A 170 -2.22 12.54 4.41
CA ASN A 170 -1.53 12.80 3.14
C ASN A 170 -0.17 13.48 3.36
N THR A 171 0.81 12.67 3.74
CA THR A 171 2.17 13.11 4.08
C THR A 171 2.95 13.63 2.87
N LYS A 172 2.74 13.03 1.69
CA LYS A 172 3.47 13.40 0.45
C LYS A 172 2.98 14.70 -0.18
N LYS A 173 1.73 15.12 0.07
CA LYS A 173 1.11 16.36 -0.45
C LYS A 173 1.07 16.47 -2.00
N LEU A 174 1.15 15.32 -2.68
CA LEU A 174 1.16 15.24 -4.15
C LEU A 174 -0.22 14.97 -4.74
N ILE A 175 -1.10 14.33 -3.98
CA ILE A 175 -2.54 14.23 -4.25
C ILE A 175 -3.22 15.19 -3.27
N PHE A 176 -4.25 15.91 -3.68
CA PHE A 176 -4.91 16.89 -2.80
C PHE A 176 -6.32 17.21 -3.27
N PHE A 177 -7.10 17.76 -2.37
CA PHE A 177 -8.33 18.43 -2.77
C PHE A 177 -8.02 19.86 -3.22
N THR A 178 -8.85 20.37 -4.13
CA THR A 178 -8.79 21.73 -4.62
C THR A 178 -10.12 22.42 -4.39
N VAL A 179 -10.09 23.70 -4.00
CA VAL A 179 -11.26 24.60 -4.00
C VAL A 179 -10.93 25.88 -4.75
N GLY A 180 -11.89 26.45 -5.47
CA GLY A 180 -11.82 27.84 -5.89
C GLY A 180 -12.70 28.20 -7.07
N VAL A 181 -12.32 29.26 -7.79
CA VAL A 181 -13.10 29.74 -8.94
C VAL A 181 -12.43 29.32 -10.25
N GLY A 182 -13.17 28.63 -11.11
CA GLY A 182 -12.75 28.21 -12.45
C GLY A 182 -12.89 29.30 -13.50
N SER A 183 -12.38 29.05 -14.71
CA SER A 183 -12.31 30.06 -15.79
C SER A 183 -13.68 30.55 -16.27
N ASN A 184 -14.72 29.72 -16.10
CA ASN A 184 -16.12 30.06 -16.39
C ASN A 184 -16.79 30.86 -15.27
N GLY A 185 -16.11 31.10 -14.14
CA GLY A 185 -16.65 31.78 -12.96
C GLY A 185 -17.42 30.86 -12.01
N ALA A 186 -17.48 29.55 -12.26
CA ALA A 186 -18.09 28.60 -11.34
C ALA A 186 -17.19 28.40 -10.11
N LEU A 187 -17.80 28.12 -8.96
CA LEU A 187 -17.07 27.57 -7.82
C LEU A 187 -16.80 26.10 -8.10
N GLU A 188 -15.57 25.65 -7.92
CA GLU A 188 -15.11 24.30 -8.23
C GLU A 188 -14.47 23.67 -6.99
N TYR A 189 -14.77 22.40 -6.75
CA TYR A 189 -14.08 21.60 -5.75
C TYR A 189 -13.91 20.16 -6.25
N LYS A 190 -12.70 19.61 -6.09
CA LYS A 190 -12.28 18.37 -6.73
C LYS A 190 -11.15 17.67 -6.00
N LEU A 191 -10.96 16.38 -6.27
CA LEU A 191 -9.72 15.65 -6.02
C LEU A 191 -8.79 15.85 -7.22
N ASP A 192 -7.51 16.14 -6.96
CA ASP A 192 -6.53 16.53 -7.97
C ASP A 192 -5.11 16.06 -7.59
N ILE A 193 -4.18 16.15 -8.53
CA ILE A 193 -2.75 15.81 -8.35
C ILE A 193 -1.83 16.96 -8.73
N GLN A 194 -0.60 16.91 -8.24
CA GLN A 194 0.46 17.83 -8.60
C GLN A 194 0.76 17.71 -10.10
N ALA A 195 0.57 18.78 -10.87
CA ALA A 195 0.78 18.76 -12.32
C ALA A 195 2.27 18.71 -12.78
N ASN A 196 3.21 18.33 -11.91
CA ASN A 196 4.65 18.32 -12.22
C ASN A 196 5.09 16.95 -12.76
N HIS A 197 5.82 16.96 -13.88
CA HIS A 197 6.39 15.78 -14.53
C HIS A 197 7.47 15.08 -13.69
N ASP A 198 8.08 15.77 -12.73
CA ASP A 198 9.04 15.14 -11.81
C ASP A 198 8.38 14.10 -10.88
N PHE A 199 7.05 14.15 -10.72
CA PHE A 199 6.29 13.26 -9.83
C PHE A 199 5.28 12.38 -10.56
N PHE A 200 4.71 12.86 -11.67
CA PHE A 200 3.69 12.12 -12.43
C PHE A 200 3.93 12.28 -13.93
N THR A 201 4.08 11.15 -14.62
CA THR A 201 4.16 11.07 -16.08
C THR A 201 2.81 11.39 -16.74
N ASP A 202 2.78 11.51 -18.06
CA ASP A 202 1.50 11.66 -18.80
C ASP A 202 0.57 10.47 -18.61
N GLU A 203 1.14 9.26 -18.54
CA GLU A 203 0.42 8.03 -18.27
C GLU A 203 -0.18 8.04 -16.86
N ASP A 204 0.59 8.42 -15.85
CA ASP A 204 0.11 8.55 -14.46
C ASP A 204 -1.07 9.53 -14.36
N ARG A 205 -0.96 10.68 -15.06
CA ARG A 205 -2.03 11.68 -15.08
C ARG A 205 -3.28 11.15 -15.77
N HIS A 206 -3.12 10.48 -16.91
CA HIS A 206 -4.24 9.85 -17.62
C HIS A 206 -4.92 8.78 -16.75
N TRP A 207 -4.12 7.93 -16.11
CA TRP A 207 -4.61 6.92 -15.17
C TRP A 207 -5.37 7.56 -14.01
N PHE A 208 -4.81 8.60 -13.39
CA PHE A 208 -5.45 9.32 -12.29
C PHE A 208 -6.83 9.87 -12.68
N TYR A 209 -6.93 10.64 -13.78
CA TYR A 209 -8.21 11.25 -14.16
C TYR A 209 -9.25 10.20 -14.55
N THR A 210 -8.83 9.12 -15.21
CA THR A 210 -9.71 8.00 -15.55
C THR A 210 -10.25 7.32 -14.29
N ASN A 211 -9.37 6.93 -13.36
CA ASN A 211 -9.76 6.21 -12.15
C ASN A 211 -10.53 7.09 -11.16
N ARG A 212 -10.19 8.37 -11.07
CA ARG A 212 -10.96 9.33 -10.27
C ARG A 212 -12.42 9.38 -10.73
N SER A 213 -12.67 9.39 -12.03
CA SER A 213 -14.03 9.39 -12.58
C SER A 213 -14.73 8.05 -12.38
N LEU A 214 -14.04 6.92 -12.65
CA LEU A 214 -14.58 5.57 -12.41
C LEU A 214 -15.00 5.34 -10.96
N LEU A 215 -14.27 5.94 -10.00
CA LEU A 215 -14.55 5.86 -8.57
C LEU A 215 -15.56 6.92 -8.09
N GLY A 216 -16.14 7.72 -9.00
CA GLY A 216 -17.19 8.70 -8.69
C GLY A 216 -16.70 9.96 -7.97
N ALA A 217 -15.40 10.28 -8.06
CA ALA A 217 -14.76 11.43 -7.43
C ALA A 217 -14.53 12.60 -8.41
N ASP A 218 -15.47 12.81 -9.33
CA ASP A 218 -15.38 13.87 -10.32
C ASP A 218 -15.50 15.27 -9.73
N MET A 219 -14.96 16.24 -10.47
CA MET A 219 -15.04 17.65 -10.10
C MET A 219 -16.50 18.09 -9.99
N LEU A 220 -16.85 18.68 -8.85
CA LEU A 220 -18.15 19.31 -8.65
C LEU A 220 -18.04 20.82 -8.81
N THR A 221 -19.11 21.41 -9.32
CA THR A 221 -19.18 22.84 -9.58
C THR A 221 -20.50 23.43 -9.11
N ILE A 222 -20.48 24.71 -8.76
CA ILE A 222 -21.67 25.54 -8.54
C ILE A 222 -21.60 26.66 -9.56
N SER A 223 -22.60 26.75 -10.44
CA SER A 223 -22.62 27.80 -11.45
C SER A 223 -22.69 29.17 -10.79
N LYS A 224 -22.11 30.18 -11.43
CA LYS A 224 -22.23 31.57 -11.00
C LYS A 224 -23.70 32.03 -10.93
N ASP A 225 -24.58 31.46 -11.75
CA ASP A 225 -26.01 31.79 -11.77
C ASP A 225 -26.76 31.18 -10.57
N GLU A 226 -26.21 30.12 -9.96
CA GLU A 226 -26.81 29.43 -8.80
C GLU A 226 -26.33 30.02 -7.46
N ILE A 227 -25.30 30.88 -7.49
CA ILE A 227 -24.63 31.40 -6.29
C ILE A 227 -25.56 32.23 -5.40
N VAL A 228 -26.65 32.76 -5.96
CA VAL A 228 -27.69 33.49 -5.22
C VAL A 228 -28.35 32.63 -4.14
N ASN A 229 -28.39 31.30 -4.34
CA ASN A 229 -28.95 30.33 -3.41
C ASN A 229 -27.92 29.77 -2.43
N GLU A 230 -26.69 30.31 -2.45
CA GLU A 230 -25.57 29.81 -1.67
C GLU A 230 -25.07 30.82 -0.64
N ASN A 231 -24.46 30.28 0.41
CA ASN A 231 -23.75 31.03 1.42
C ASN A 231 -22.57 30.20 1.95
N TRP A 232 -21.83 30.74 2.92
CA TRP A 232 -20.68 30.03 3.49
C TRP A 232 -21.07 28.67 4.11
N SER A 233 -22.20 28.58 4.80
CA SER A 233 -22.62 27.32 5.44
C SER A 233 -22.96 26.24 4.42
N SER A 234 -23.75 26.57 3.38
CA SER A 234 -24.12 25.61 2.33
C SER A 234 -22.91 25.16 1.51
N LEU A 235 -22.02 26.09 1.13
CA LEU A 235 -20.81 25.80 0.38
C LEU A 235 -19.86 24.89 1.16
N LEU A 236 -19.60 25.21 2.44
CA LEU A 236 -18.71 24.41 3.28
C LEU A 236 -19.26 23.01 3.49
N LYS A 237 -20.56 22.87 3.77
CA LYS A 237 -21.19 21.56 3.92
C LYS A 237 -20.99 20.70 2.66
N LYS A 238 -21.32 21.23 1.48
CA LYS A 238 -21.15 20.52 0.20
C LYS A 238 -19.69 20.11 -0.05
N THR A 239 -18.75 21.00 0.27
CA THR A 239 -17.32 20.76 0.05
C THR A 239 -16.77 19.71 1.01
N ASP A 240 -17.09 19.83 2.30
CA ASP A 240 -16.66 18.91 3.35
C ASP A 240 -17.26 17.51 3.16
N ASP A 241 -18.56 17.43 2.85
CA ASP A 241 -19.24 16.16 2.50
C ASP A 241 -18.57 15.50 1.30
N TYR A 242 -18.23 16.27 0.26
CA TYR A 242 -17.51 15.76 -0.90
C TYR A 242 -16.09 15.28 -0.55
N PHE A 243 -15.33 16.00 0.29
CA PHE A 243 -13.99 15.55 0.67
C PHE A 243 -14.04 14.28 1.51
N LYS A 244 -14.91 14.22 2.53
CA LYS A 244 -15.10 13.04 3.38
C LYS A 244 -15.52 11.81 2.58
N LYS A 245 -16.49 11.96 1.67
CA LYS A 245 -16.94 10.89 0.78
C LYS A 245 -15.80 10.30 -0.06
N ASN A 246 -14.81 11.13 -0.42
CA ASN A 246 -13.73 10.76 -1.34
C ASN A 246 -12.40 10.44 -0.64
N LEU A 247 -12.37 10.29 0.70
CA LEU A 247 -11.16 9.88 1.42
C LEU A 247 -10.71 8.47 0.98
N SER A 248 -11.63 7.52 0.86
CA SER A 248 -11.30 6.17 0.37
C SER A 248 -10.80 6.16 -1.07
N VAL A 249 -11.22 7.13 -1.89
CA VAL A 249 -10.73 7.28 -3.27
C VAL A 249 -9.31 7.85 -3.26
N LEU A 250 -9.06 8.85 -2.41
CA LEU A 250 -7.73 9.40 -2.19
C LEU A 250 -6.75 8.32 -1.71
N GLU A 251 -7.17 7.46 -0.78
CA GLU A 251 -6.37 6.34 -0.29
C GLU A 251 -6.04 5.34 -1.40
N LYS A 252 -7.06 4.87 -2.15
CA LYS A 252 -6.85 3.95 -3.29
C LYS A 252 -5.89 4.52 -4.33
N ILE A 253 -6.03 5.79 -4.69
CA ILE A 253 -5.14 6.45 -5.65
C ILE A 253 -3.73 6.60 -5.06
N SER A 254 -3.61 6.94 -3.78
CA SER A 254 -2.31 7.04 -3.10
C SER A 254 -1.58 5.71 -3.08
N SER A 255 -2.27 4.62 -2.73
CA SER A 255 -1.75 3.24 -2.74
C SER A 255 -1.30 2.78 -4.12
N HIS A 256 -1.97 3.22 -5.19
CA HIS A 256 -1.52 2.92 -6.55
C HIS A 256 -0.14 3.52 -6.86
N PHE A 257 0.08 4.79 -6.49
CA PHE A 257 1.35 5.47 -6.76
C PHE A 257 2.44 5.14 -5.74
N TRP A 258 2.05 4.87 -4.50
CA TRP A 258 2.95 4.63 -3.37
C TRP A 258 2.39 3.51 -2.49
N PRO A 259 2.45 2.26 -2.96
CA PRO A 259 1.97 1.14 -2.16
C PRO A 259 2.74 1.04 -0.86
N GLU A 260 2.01 0.91 0.25
CA GLU A 260 2.59 0.74 1.58
C GLU A 260 3.00 -0.72 1.75
N LYS A 261 4.28 -1.00 1.49
CA LYS A 261 4.87 -2.34 1.60
C LYS A 261 5.70 -2.48 2.87
N ARG A 262 5.38 -3.49 3.69
CA ARG A 262 6.04 -3.71 4.98
C ARG A 262 6.54 -5.14 5.15
N LEU A 263 7.67 -5.29 5.84
CA LEU A 263 8.17 -6.57 6.35
C LEU A 263 8.07 -6.59 7.88
N MET A 264 7.42 -7.61 8.44
CA MET A 264 7.26 -7.78 9.88
C MET A 264 7.63 -9.18 10.37
N ARG A 265 8.21 -9.24 11.58
CA ARG A 265 8.61 -10.48 12.24
C ARG A 265 7.46 -11.10 13.01
N LEU A 266 7.26 -12.42 12.84
CA LEU A 266 6.51 -13.27 13.75
C LEU A 266 7.45 -14.03 14.69
N VAL A 267 6.99 -14.37 15.89
CA VAL A 267 7.67 -15.40 16.69
C VAL A 267 7.59 -16.75 15.97
N TRP A 268 8.67 -17.55 16.02
CA TRP A 268 8.71 -18.86 15.35
C TRP A 268 7.72 -19.83 15.95
N ASN A 269 6.87 -20.48 15.16
CA ASN A 269 5.83 -21.38 15.65
C ASN A 269 5.67 -22.61 14.74
N ASP A 270 5.95 -23.81 15.27
CA ASP A 270 5.82 -25.08 14.55
C ASP A 270 4.35 -25.51 14.31
N ASN A 271 3.39 -24.88 14.98
CA ASN A 271 1.95 -25.08 14.80
C ASN A 271 1.36 -24.13 13.75
N ASN A 272 2.16 -23.68 12.77
CA ASN A 272 1.72 -22.82 11.65
C ASN A 272 0.96 -21.56 12.10
N TRP A 273 1.38 -20.96 13.22
CA TRP A 273 0.72 -19.79 13.82
C TRP A 273 -0.78 -19.97 14.04
N GLN A 274 -1.22 -21.19 14.34
CA GLN A 274 -2.60 -21.50 14.74
C GLN A 274 -2.75 -21.66 16.26
N PHE A 275 -1.72 -22.16 16.94
CA PHE A 275 -1.72 -22.46 18.38
C PHE A 275 -0.34 -22.17 18.98
N PRO A 276 -0.23 -21.87 20.28
CA PRO A 276 1.07 -21.67 20.91
C PRO A 276 1.87 -22.97 20.98
N ILE A 277 3.20 -22.85 21.16
CA ILE A 277 4.11 -23.98 21.41
C ILE A 277 4.83 -23.82 22.74
N THR A 278 5.37 -24.92 23.29
CA THR A 278 6.23 -24.86 24.49
C THR A 278 7.50 -24.08 24.20
N ARG A 279 7.85 -23.14 25.09
CA ARG A 279 9.02 -22.28 24.96
C ARG A 279 9.79 -22.17 26.25
N ASN A 280 11.09 -21.87 26.13
CA ASN A 280 11.87 -21.43 27.28
C ASN A 280 11.50 -19.98 27.61
N TRP A 281 10.87 -19.79 28.76
CA TRP A 281 10.51 -18.49 29.28
C TRP A 281 10.73 -18.44 30.79
N ASN A 282 10.83 -17.23 31.36
CA ASN A 282 11.00 -17.09 32.80
C ASN A 282 10.24 -15.88 33.33
N LYS A 283 9.42 -16.10 34.35
CA LYS A 283 8.68 -15.02 35.03
C LYS A 283 9.59 -13.89 35.53
N LYS A 284 10.84 -14.18 35.91
CA LYS A 284 11.83 -13.17 36.33
C LYS A 284 12.29 -12.24 35.20
N TRP A 285 11.97 -12.56 33.94
CA TRP A 285 12.26 -11.73 32.78
C TRP A 285 11.14 -10.74 32.47
N GLN A 286 9.96 -10.89 33.09
CA GLN A 286 8.85 -9.95 32.92
C GLN A 286 9.26 -8.52 33.28
N GLY A 287 8.97 -7.57 32.38
CA GLY A 287 9.33 -6.16 32.49
C GLY A 287 10.75 -5.81 32.02
N LYS A 288 11.59 -6.78 31.65
CA LYS A 288 12.94 -6.51 31.15
C LYS A 288 12.93 -6.09 29.68
N LYS A 289 13.58 -4.96 29.36
CA LYS A 289 13.62 -4.39 28.00
C LYS A 289 14.49 -5.20 27.02
N ASP A 290 15.46 -5.95 27.53
CA ASP A 290 16.35 -6.83 26.75
C ASP A 290 15.76 -8.21 26.44
N LYS A 291 14.54 -8.48 26.93
CA LYS A 291 13.86 -9.77 26.75
C LYS A 291 12.63 -9.61 25.86
N ALA A 292 12.47 -10.49 24.87
CA ALA A 292 11.30 -10.50 24.02
C ALA A 292 10.05 -10.98 24.78
N HIS A 293 8.86 -10.57 24.34
CA HIS A 293 7.59 -10.90 25.01
C HIS A 293 7.42 -12.41 25.24
N HIS A 294 7.69 -13.22 24.22
CA HIS A 294 7.61 -14.68 24.32
C HIS A 294 8.62 -15.29 25.31
N GLU A 295 9.76 -14.63 25.56
CA GLU A 295 10.70 -15.05 26.62
C GLU A 295 10.20 -14.65 28.01
N GLN A 296 9.40 -13.59 28.11
CA GLN A 296 8.84 -13.09 29.36
C GLN A 296 7.57 -13.84 29.80
N PHE A 297 6.77 -14.30 28.84
CA PHE A 297 5.45 -14.87 29.10
C PHE A 297 5.24 -16.28 28.54
N GLY A 298 6.17 -16.80 27.74
CA GLY A 298 6.04 -18.13 27.12
C GLY A 298 5.25 -18.14 25.83
N PHE A 299 4.72 -17.00 25.37
CA PHE A 299 3.97 -16.91 24.11
C PHE A 299 4.07 -15.54 23.43
N GLY A 300 3.81 -15.50 22.13
CA GLY A 300 3.47 -14.30 21.35
C GLY A 300 1.99 -14.31 20.96
N PHE A 301 1.35 -13.14 20.91
CA PHE A 301 -0.05 -13.05 20.47
C PHE A 301 -0.21 -13.40 18.98
N GLU A 302 0.86 -13.22 18.19
CA GLU A 302 0.92 -13.64 16.80
C GLU A 302 0.87 -15.16 16.59
N GLU A 303 0.96 -15.97 17.64
CA GLU A 303 0.89 -17.44 17.54
C GLU A 303 -0.49 -17.97 17.14
N TRP A 304 -1.52 -17.12 17.13
CA TRP A 304 -2.86 -17.45 16.64
C TRP A 304 -3.25 -16.71 15.35
N LEU A 305 -2.29 -16.02 14.69
CA LEU A 305 -2.55 -15.18 13.52
C LEU A 305 -3.29 -15.90 12.39
N PHE A 306 -3.07 -17.21 12.22
CA PHE A 306 -3.71 -18.03 11.18
C PHE A 306 -4.79 -18.98 11.71
N ASN A 307 -5.22 -18.81 12.97
CA ASN A 307 -6.28 -19.63 13.55
C ASN A 307 -7.65 -19.31 12.92
N LYS A 308 -8.34 -20.34 12.43
CA LYS A 308 -9.63 -20.22 11.75
C LYS A 308 -10.76 -19.67 12.63
N ARG A 309 -10.64 -19.74 13.97
CA ARG A 309 -11.67 -19.19 14.89
C ARG A 309 -11.81 -17.67 14.82
N TYR A 310 -10.83 -16.98 14.24
CA TYR A 310 -10.82 -15.54 14.03
C TYR A 310 -11.08 -15.14 12.57
N LEU A 311 -11.63 -16.06 11.77
CA LEU A 311 -12.21 -15.76 10.46
C LEU A 311 -13.65 -15.27 10.66
N ILE A 312 -13.90 -14.00 10.33
CA ILE A 312 -15.18 -13.34 10.52
C ILE A 312 -15.48 -12.59 9.21
N ASP A 313 -16.61 -12.89 8.59
CA ASP A 313 -17.07 -12.26 7.33
C ASP A 313 -16.01 -12.26 6.21
N GLY A 314 -15.24 -13.35 6.07
CA GLY A 314 -14.19 -13.50 5.05
C GLY A 314 -12.85 -12.83 5.41
N SER A 315 -12.79 -12.05 6.48
CA SER A 315 -11.55 -11.45 6.99
C SER A 315 -10.99 -12.23 8.18
N ARG A 316 -9.67 -12.43 8.20
CA ARG A 316 -8.97 -12.96 9.36
C ARG A 316 -8.46 -11.83 10.23
N TYR A 317 -8.77 -11.92 11.52
CA TYR A 317 -8.33 -10.98 12.55
C TYR A 317 -7.22 -11.61 13.38
N GLY A 318 -6.22 -10.81 13.73
CA GLY A 318 -5.09 -11.32 14.50
C GLY A 318 -4.24 -10.23 15.11
N TYR A 319 -3.10 -10.65 15.65
CA TYR A 319 -2.16 -9.75 16.28
C TYR A 319 -0.78 -9.93 15.68
N ILE A 320 -0.11 -8.83 15.33
CA ILE A 320 1.32 -8.81 15.03
C ILE A 320 1.99 -7.75 15.90
N ARG A 321 3.00 -8.15 16.68
CA ARG A 321 3.69 -7.24 17.61
C ARG A 321 4.30 -6.01 16.92
N GLY A 322 4.76 -6.14 15.68
CA GLY A 322 5.34 -5.04 14.92
C GLY A 322 4.40 -3.84 14.75
N VAL A 323 3.09 -4.09 14.67
CA VAL A 323 2.07 -3.04 14.51
C VAL A 323 2.07 -2.06 15.68
N ALA A 324 2.33 -2.51 16.91
CA ALA A 324 2.37 -1.63 18.08
C ALA A 324 3.47 -0.55 18.02
N SER A 325 4.41 -0.65 17.08
CA SER A 325 5.46 0.33 16.81
C SER A 325 5.31 1.07 15.47
N MET A 326 4.21 0.85 14.76
CA MET A 326 3.89 1.58 13.53
C MET A 326 3.49 3.03 13.84
N PRO A 327 3.73 3.97 12.91
CA PRO A 327 3.14 5.31 13.00
C PRO A 327 1.61 5.24 13.06
N LYS A 328 1.01 6.07 13.93
CA LYS A 328 -0.45 6.08 14.18
C LYS A 328 -1.28 6.50 12.96
N ASP A 329 -0.68 7.21 12.01
CA ASP A 329 -1.30 7.66 10.77
C ASP A 329 -1.39 6.57 9.70
N ILE A 330 -0.77 5.40 9.93
CA ILE A 330 -0.85 4.25 9.04
C ILE A 330 -1.92 3.29 9.55
N SER A 331 -3.11 3.35 8.94
CA SER A 331 -4.24 2.44 9.18
C SER A 331 -4.38 1.33 8.13
N PHE A 332 -3.55 1.35 7.08
CA PHE A 332 -3.64 0.40 5.96
C PHE A 332 -2.24 0.06 5.40
N ILE A 333 -2.05 -1.20 5.00
CA ILE A 333 -0.82 -1.70 4.35
C ILE A 333 -1.23 -2.50 3.12
N ASP A 334 -0.70 -2.13 1.96
CA ASP A 334 -0.98 -2.81 0.68
C ASP A 334 -0.43 -4.24 0.66
N GLU A 335 0.84 -4.40 1.04
CA GLU A 335 1.52 -5.70 1.11
C GLU A 335 2.32 -5.82 2.42
N LEU A 336 1.95 -6.80 3.24
CA LEU A 336 2.62 -7.13 4.49
C LEU A 336 3.30 -8.50 4.37
N HIS A 337 4.60 -8.48 4.16
CA HIS A 337 5.45 -9.66 4.16
C HIS A 337 5.78 -10.07 5.59
N LEU A 338 5.71 -11.37 5.85
CA LEU A 338 5.92 -11.95 7.16
C LEU A 338 7.18 -12.81 7.14
N TYR A 339 8.04 -12.64 8.14
CA TYR A 339 9.20 -13.51 8.33
C TYR A 339 9.31 -14.00 9.77
N SER A 340 10.02 -15.10 9.97
CA SER A 340 10.34 -15.64 11.28
C SER A 340 11.79 -16.10 11.37
N ILE A 341 12.26 -16.36 12.59
CA ILE A 341 13.63 -16.78 12.86
C ILE A 341 13.58 -18.06 13.68
N HIS A 342 14.08 -19.16 13.13
CA HIS A 342 14.11 -20.43 13.80
C HIS A 342 14.98 -20.34 15.07
N PRO A 343 14.47 -20.79 16.24
CA PRO A 343 15.08 -20.47 17.53
C PRO A 343 16.45 -21.11 17.75
N ILE A 344 16.73 -22.24 17.08
CA ILE A 344 17.96 -23.01 17.27
C ILE A 344 18.97 -22.67 16.16
N SER A 345 18.64 -22.99 14.91
CA SER A 345 19.52 -22.75 13.75
C SER A 345 19.75 -21.27 13.42
N LYS A 346 18.92 -20.37 13.95
CA LYS A 346 18.93 -18.92 13.65
C LYS A 346 18.67 -18.57 12.19
N GLN A 347 18.32 -19.55 11.37
CA GLN A 347 17.87 -19.35 10.00
C GLN A 347 16.58 -18.53 9.97
N GLN A 348 16.45 -17.75 8.91
CA GLN A 348 15.33 -16.83 8.71
C GLN A 348 14.46 -17.35 7.59
N PHE A 349 13.16 -17.20 7.74
CA PHE A 349 12.20 -17.75 6.80
C PHE A 349 11.12 -16.73 6.48
N ILE A 350 10.77 -16.56 5.20
CA ILE A 350 9.53 -15.89 4.80
C ILE A 350 8.37 -16.85 5.02
N ILE A 351 7.33 -16.36 5.68
CA ILE A 351 6.14 -17.14 6.06
C ILE A 351 5.00 -16.94 5.04
N GLY A 352 4.90 -15.73 4.49
CA GLY A 352 3.83 -15.39 3.56
C GLY A 352 3.70 -13.89 3.35
N VAL A 353 2.70 -13.53 2.56
CA VAL A 353 2.34 -12.16 2.21
C VAL A 353 0.86 -11.97 2.48
N LEU A 354 0.53 -10.97 3.29
CA LEU A 354 -0.85 -10.53 3.51
C LEU A 354 -1.09 -9.31 2.64
N LYS A 355 -2.22 -9.27 1.93
CA LYS A 355 -2.60 -8.15 1.07
C LYS A 355 -3.74 -7.35 1.69
N ASN A 356 -3.77 -6.04 1.41
CA ASN A 356 -4.83 -5.13 1.82
C ASN A 356 -5.13 -5.22 3.32
N VAL A 357 -4.10 -5.05 4.14
CA VAL A 357 -4.16 -5.26 5.59
C VAL A 357 -4.67 -3.99 6.28
N ASN A 358 -5.78 -4.08 7.00
CA ASN A 358 -6.22 -3.02 7.90
C ASN A 358 -5.42 -3.09 9.20
N ILE A 359 -5.04 -1.93 9.73
CA ILE A 359 -4.28 -1.77 10.97
C ILE A 359 -5.15 -1.05 11.99
N TYR A 360 -5.14 -1.57 13.22
CA TYR A 360 -5.87 -1.03 14.35
C TYR A 360 -4.89 -0.62 15.45
N HIS A 361 -4.86 0.68 15.76
CA HIS A 361 -4.05 1.28 16.83
C HIS A 361 -4.88 1.51 18.09
N GLU A 362 -6.15 1.85 17.93
CA GLU A 362 -7.05 2.22 19.03
C GLU A 362 -8.22 1.24 19.16
N ILE A 363 -8.86 1.28 20.32
CA ILE A 363 -9.82 0.27 20.75
C ILE A 363 -11.14 0.29 19.96
N ASP A 364 -11.55 1.47 19.52
CA ASP A 364 -12.81 1.78 18.83
C ASP A 364 -12.73 1.58 17.31
N GLU A 365 -11.56 1.27 16.78
CA GLU A 365 -11.36 0.95 15.36
C GLU A 365 -11.78 -0.49 15.00
N VAL A 366 -11.97 -1.36 16.00
CA VAL A 366 -12.37 -2.75 15.83
C VAL A 366 -13.86 -2.92 16.15
N ASP A 367 -14.61 -3.54 15.23
CA ASP A 367 -16.02 -3.87 15.41
C ASP A 367 -16.24 -4.73 16.67
N GLU A 368 -17.22 -4.36 17.50
CA GLU A 368 -17.57 -5.02 18.77
C GLU A 368 -17.81 -6.53 18.58
N LYS A 369 -18.40 -6.94 17.45
CA LYS A 369 -18.62 -8.37 17.13
C LYS A 369 -17.31 -9.17 17.08
N VAL A 370 -16.21 -8.53 16.66
CA VAL A 370 -14.88 -9.15 16.57
C VAL A 370 -14.32 -9.32 17.97
N VAL A 371 -14.41 -8.28 18.80
CA VAL A 371 -13.99 -8.31 20.20
C VAL A 371 -14.70 -9.44 20.94
N ASP A 372 -16.02 -9.58 20.75
CA ASP A 372 -16.82 -10.66 21.32
C ASP A 372 -16.34 -12.06 20.90
N VAL A 373 -15.85 -12.24 19.67
CA VAL A 373 -15.27 -13.51 19.23
C VAL A 373 -13.97 -13.79 20.00
N PHE A 374 -13.10 -12.81 20.17
CA PHE A 374 -11.86 -12.98 20.95
C PHE A 374 -12.16 -13.30 22.41
N GLU A 375 -13.07 -12.57 23.04
CA GLU A 375 -13.47 -12.77 24.43
C GLU A 375 -14.13 -14.14 24.67
N ARG A 376 -15.03 -14.58 23.78
CA ARG A 376 -15.64 -15.93 23.86
C ARG A 376 -14.62 -17.06 23.77
N ASN A 377 -13.52 -16.84 23.04
CA ASN A 377 -12.45 -17.82 22.89
C ASN A 377 -11.35 -17.73 23.97
N ARG A 378 -11.44 -16.78 24.90
CA ARG A 378 -10.43 -16.58 25.97
C ARG A 378 -10.19 -17.84 26.80
N SER A 379 -11.24 -18.55 27.18
CA SER A 379 -11.13 -19.76 28.01
C SER A 379 -10.33 -20.86 27.29
N LEU A 380 -10.53 -21.00 25.98
CA LEU A 380 -9.79 -21.91 25.13
C LEU A 380 -8.32 -21.46 25.00
N MET A 381 -8.05 -20.18 24.76
CA MET A 381 -6.68 -19.64 24.75
C MET A 381 -5.94 -19.89 26.06
N LEU A 382 -6.60 -19.73 27.20
CA LEU A 382 -6.01 -20.00 28.51
C LEU A 382 -5.65 -21.49 28.68
N LYS A 383 -6.47 -22.38 28.14
CA LYS A 383 -6.20 -23.82 28.13
C LYS A 383 -4.99 -24.16 27.25
N GLU A 384 -4.96 -23.62 26.03
CA GLU A 384 -3.84 -23.78 25.09
C GLU A 384 -2.52 -23.29 25.71
N LEU A 385 -2.53 -22.14 26.39
CA LEU A 385 -1.35 -21.62 27.11
C LEU A 385 -0.93 -22.50 28.29
N ALA A 386 -1.89 -23.06 29.04
CA ALA A 386 -1.60 -23.96 30.14
C ALA A 386 -0.97 -25.28 29.65
N GLU A 387 -1.43 -25.81 28.52
CA GLU A 387 -0.90 -27.03 27.89
C GLU A 387 0.57 -26.89 27.47
N VAL A 388 1.00 -25.68 27.12
CA VAL A 388 2.40 -25.38 26.76
C VAL A 388 3.21 -24.74 27.89
N GLU A 389 2.68 -24.77 29.12
CA GLU A 389 3.29 -24.23 30.33
C GLU A 389 3.63 -22.73 30.27
N ALA A 390 2.88 -21.94 29.50
CA ALA A 390 3.04 -20.50 29.38
C ALA A 390 2.31 -19.69 30.48
N ASP A 391 2.59 -18.39 30.59
CA ASP A 391 1.92 -17.50 31.55
C ASP A 391 0.45 -17.28 31.18
N THR A 392 -0.46 -17.76 32.03
CA THR A 392 -1.91 -17.55 31.85
C THR A 392 -2.43 -16.31 32.55
N LYS A 393 -1.61 -15.64 33.37
CA LYS A 393 -2.06 -14.51 34.20
C LYS A 393 -2.22 -13.24 33.37
N LEU A 394 -1.26 -12.95 32.50
CA LEU A 394 -1.32 -11.80 31.60
C LEU A 394 -2.59 -11.82 30.77
N LEU A 395 -2.89 -12.97 30.17
CA LEU A 395 -4.06 -13.10 29.31
C LEU A 395 -5.34 -12.83 30.11
N LYS A 396 -5.48 -13.29 31.36
CA LYS A 396 -6.69 -13.07 32.19
C LYS A 396 -7.02 -11.60 32.47
N THR A 397 -6.01 -10.73 32.52
CA THR A 397 -6.18 -9.32 32.85
C THR A 397 -6.21 -8.42 31.63
N LEU A 398 -5.71 -8.89 30.50
CA LEU A 398 -5.61 -8.12 29.27
C LEU A 398 -6.90 -8.21 28.46
N GLU A 399 -7.32 -7.07 27.92
CA GLU A 399 -8.41 -6.99 26.97
C GLU A 399 -7.98 -7.57 25.62
N LEU A 400 -8.66 -8.61 25.15
CA LEU A 400 -8.21 -9.38 23.99
C LEU A 400 -8.71 -8.75 22.69
N ARG A 401 -7.82 -8.11 21.95
CA ARG A 401 -8.17 -7.48 20.67
C ARG A 401 -7.12 -7.73 19.58
N PRO A 402 -7.56 -7.89 18.32
CA PRO A 402 -6.66 -7.88 17.18
C PRO A 402 -6.09 -6.48 16.95
N ASN A 403 -4.93 -6.40 16.32
CA ASN A 403 -4.36 -5.12 15.86
C ASN A 403 -4.26 -5.03 14.33
N LEU A 404 -4.79 -6.03 13.62
CA LEU A 404 -4.93 -6.03 12.18
C LEU A 404 -6.02 -6.98 11.69
N SER A 405 -6.43 -6.79 10.45
CA SER A 405 -7.23 -7.76 9.68
C SER A 405 -6.79 -7.83 8.22
N PHE A 406 -7.07 -8.96 7.58
CA PHE A 406 -6.77 -9.18 6.15
C PHE A 406 -7.74 -10.19 5.53
N SER A 407 -7.94 -10.09 4.21
CA SER A 407 -8.69 -11.08 3.43
C SER A 407 -7.92 -12.39 3.33
N VAL A 408 -8.57 -13.52 3.61
CA VAL A 408 -7.94 -14.84 3.46
C VAL A 408 -7.78 -15.25 1.99
N GLU A 409 -8.57 -14.68 1.10
CA GLU A 409 -8.53 -14.98 -0.34
C GLU A 409 -7.34 -14.29 -1.02
N ASP A 410 -6.94 -13.12 -0.51
CA ASP A 410 -5.82 -12.34 -1.05
C ASP A 410 -4.48 -12.68 -0.38
N ALA A 411 -4.51 -13.39 0.74
CA ALA A 411 -3.31 -13.76 1.50
C ALA A 411 -2.62 -15.00 0.90
N ILE A 412 -1.30 -14.93 0.77
CA ILE A 412 -0.45 -16.04 0.34
C ILE A 412 0.32 -16.52 1.56
N ILE A 413 -0.09 -17.66 2.13
CA ILE A 413 0.64 -18.30 3.24
C ILE A 413 1.38 -19.50 2.70
N TYR A 414 2.69 -19.52 2.85
CA TYR A 414 3.50 -20.62 2.36
C TYR A 414 3.30 -21.84 3.26
N GLN A 415 3.05 -22.98 2.62
CA GLN A 415 2.90 -24.25 3.33
C GLN A 415 4.19 -24.62 4.06
N GLU A 416 5.34 -24.39 3.41
CA GLU A 416 6.66 -24.50 4.00
C GLU A 416 7.35 -23.12 3.97
N PRO A 417 7.77 -22.56 5.12
CA PRO A 417 8.45 -21.27 5.16
C PRO A 417 9.71 -21.23 4.29
N ILE A 418 9.91 -20.14 3.54
CA ILE A 418 10.99 -20.01 2.55
C ILE A 418 12.27 -19.52 3.21
N LEU A 419 13.33 -20.33 3.14
CA LEU A 419 14.63 -20.01 3.73
C LEU A 419 15.25 -18.79 3.03
N ILE A 420 15.68 -17.82 3.83
CA ILE A 420 16.36 -16.61 3.37
C ILE A 420 17.87 -16.75 3.58
N ASN A 421 18.65 -16.23 2.63
CA ASN A 421 20.10 -16.17 2.79
C ASN A 421 20.49 -15.23 3.97
N GLN A 422 21.36 -15.73 4.85
CA GLN A 422 21.62 -15.17 6.19
C GLN A 422 22.13 -13.71 6.20
N ASP A 423 22.64 -13.22 5.07
CA ASP A 423 23.23 -11.88 4.99
C ASP A 423 22.22 -10.75 4.73
N VAL A 424 21.00 -11.06 4.29
CA VAL A 424 20.06 -10.05 3.79
C VAL A 424 19.26 -9.39 4.93
N LEU A 425 18.72 -10.16 5.88
CA LEU A 425 18.00 -9.59 7.03
C LEU A 425 18.90 -9.55 8.27
N LYS A 426 19.72 -8.50 8.41
CA LYS A 426 20.52 -8.26 9.63
C LYS A 426 19.69 -7.83 10.85
N ILE A 427 18.42 -8.22 10.92
CA ILE A 427 17.42 -7.63 11.81
C ILE A 427 16.70 -8.71 12.61
N HIS A 428 16.81 -8.65 13.94
CA HIS A 428 16.16 -9.59 14.85
C HIS A 428 14.99 -8.97 15.63
N ARG A 429 14.63 -7.71 15.39
CA ARG A 429 13.63 -7.00 16.21
C ARG A 429 12.23 -7.08 15.60
N PHE A 430 11.21 -7.03 16.46
CA PHE A 430 9.80 -6.90 16.07
C PHE A 430 9.47 -5.45 15.67
N ILE A 431 10.25 -4.88 14.76
CA ILE A 431 10.08 -3.51 14.24
C ILE A 431 9.64 -3.63 12.78
N PRO A 432 8.55 -2.96 12.38
CA PRO A 432 8.09 -2.96 11.01
C PRO A 432 9.08 -2.21 10.11
N ARG A 433 9.36 -2.78 8.94
CA ARG A 433 10.28 -2.19 7.96
C ARG A 433 9.55 -1.85 6.68
N ILE A 434 9.82 -0.68 6.13
CA ILE A 434 9.42 -0.35 4.75
C ILE A 434 10.25 -1.25 3.83
N ILE A 435 9.60 -1.86 2.85
CA ILE A 435 10.28 -2.62 1.79
C ILE A 435 10.69 -1.62 0.72
N GLU A 436 11.99 -1.36 0.66
CA GLU A 436 12.65 -0.49 -0.31
C GLU A 436 14.06 -1.05 -0.56
N SER A 437 14.66 -0.73 -1.71
CA SER A 437 16.05 -1.09 -2.05
C SER A 437 16.32 -2.61 -1.91
N ASP A 438 17.30 -3.01 -1.09
CA ASP A 438 17.72 -4.41 -0.88
C ASP A 438 16.58 -5.34 -0.43
N LEU A 439 15.59 -4.81 0.30
CA LEU A 439 14.43 -5.61 0.70
C LEU A 439 13.49 -5.90 -0.46
N GLU A 440 13.36 -4.99 -1.44
CA GLU A 440 12.54 -5.26 -2.64
C GLU A 440 13.18 -6.38 -3.45
N LEU A 441 14.50 -6.34 -3.67
CA LEU A 441 15.25 -7.39 -4.36
C LEU A 441 15.08 -8.76 -3.68
N LEU A 442 15.15 -8.80 -2.34
CA LEU A 442 14.92 -10.03 -1.59
C LEU A 442 13.52 -10.60 -1.84
N ILE A 443 12.50 -9.75 -1.79
CA ILE A 443 11.12 -10.19 -2.00
C ILE A 443 10.90 -10.66 -3.44
N GLU A 444 11.48 -9.97 -4.43
CA GLU A 444 11.44 -10.40 -5.83
C GLU A 444 12.10 -11.76 -6.04
N GLU A 445 13.26 -12.01 -5.41
CA GLU A 445 13.94 -13.32 -5.44
C GLU A 445 13.05 -14.43 -4.86
N VAL A 446 12.41 -14.16 -3.71
CA VAL A 446 11.48 -15.11 -3.08
C VAL A 446 10.29 -15.40 -3.99
N ASP A 447 9.70 -14.36 -4.57
CA ASP A 447 8.57 -14.48 -5.50
C ASP A 447 8.92 -15.29 -6.75
N LEU A 448 10.14 -15.13 -7.27
CA LEU A 448 10.65 -15.92 -8.39
C LEU A 448 10.82 -17.39 -7.99
N GLU A 449 11.40 -17.67 -6.82
CA GLU A 449 11.60 -19.04 -6.33
C GLU A 449 10.28 -19.80 -6.10
N ILE A 450 9.20 -19.09 -5.79
CA ILE A 450 7.85 -19.68 -5.67
C ILE A 450 7.22 -19.94 -7.03
N LYS A 451 7.31 -18.96 -7.94
CA LYS A 451 6.66 -19.03 -9.26
C LYS A 451 7.34 -20.02 -10.20
N ASP A 452 8.66 -20.15 -10.10
CA ASP A 452 9.46 -21.06 -10.92
C ASP A 452 10.54 -21.74 -10.06
N PRO A 453 10.17 -22.73 -9.23
CA PRO A 453 11.13 -23.47 -8.41
C PRO A 453 12.22 -24.11 -9.26
N LYS A 454 13.48 -23.86 -8.89
CA LYS A 454 14.64 -24.48 -9.54
C LYS A 454 15.42 -25.38 -8.59
N MET A 455 15.90 -26.51 -9.10
CA MET A 455 16.81 -27.37 -8.33
C MET A 455 18.18 -26.72 -8.20
N LYS A 456 18.57 -26.43 -6.96
CA LYS A 456 19.88 -25.93 -6.57
C LYS A 456 20.76 -27.15 -6.24
N PHE A 457 21.37 -27.72 -7.27
CA PHE A 457 22.27 -28.88 -7.13
C PHE A 457 23.61 -28.46 -6.53
N ASP A 458 24.07 -29.18 -5.50
CA ASP A 458 25.32 -28.90 -4.79
C ASP A 458 26.06 -30.21 -4.48
N GLU A 459 27.15 -30.48 -5.20
CA GLU A 459 27.92 -31.74 -5.12
C GLU A 459 28.59 -31.96 -3.76
N GLY A 460 28.72 -33.21 -3.34
CA GLY A 460 29.41 -33.63 -2.12
C GLY A 460 28.48 -34.19 -1.04
N ASN A 461 29.04 -34.49 0.13
CA ASN A 461 28.33 -35.11 1.23
C ASN A 461 28.08 -34.11 2.38
N GLY A 462 26.81 -33.80 2.64
CA GLY A 462 26.34 -32.97 3.75
C GLY A 462 25.85 -33.76 4.96
N THR A 463 25.93 -35.09 4.93
CA THR A 463 25.34 -35.95 5.97
C THR A 463 25.88 -35.61 7.35
N GLY A 464 24.96 -35.38 8.30
CA GLY A 464 25.30 -35.04 9.69
C GLY A 464 25.59 -33.55 9.95
N SER A 465 25.70 -32.72 8.92
CA SER A 465 25.81 -31.26 9.07
C SER A 465 24.44 -30.57 9.25
N ASN A 466 23.36 -31.18 8.75
CA ASN A 466 21.99 -30.67 8.79
C ASN A 466 21.17 -31.19 9.98
N SER A 467 21.74 -31.19 11.19
CA SER A 467 21.00 -31.62 12.40
C SER A 467 19.88 -30.64 12.79
N TYR A 468 18.70 -30.80 12.18
CA TYR A 468 17.47 -30.15 12.64
C TYR A 468 17.07 -30.76 13.99
N SER A 469 17.39 -30.07 15.07
CA SER A 469 17.00 -30.47 16.42
C SER A 469 15.52 -30.15 16.66
N GLN A 470 14.63 -31.06 16.27
CA GLN A 470 13.29 -31.14 16.87
C GLN A 470 13.40 -31.91 18.19
N ASN A 471 13.04 -31.25 19.31
CA ASN A 471 12.88 -31.91 20.60
C ASN A 471 11.71 -32.88 20.54
N VAL A 472 11.95 -34.20 20.51
CA VAL A 472 10.92 -35.21 20.85
C VAL A 472 11.54 -36.42 21.52
N SER A 473 10.93 -36.82 22.63
CA SER A 473 11.19 -37.94 23.52
C SER A 473 11.57 -39.28 22.84
N GLY A 474 12.69 -39.86 23.28
CA GLY A 474 12.96 -41.31 23.39
C GLY A 474 13.18 -42.15 22.13
N GLY A 475 12.48 -41.89 21.02
CA GLY A 475 12.47 -42.79 19.85
C GLY A 475 13.29 -42.33 18.63
N LYS A 476 13.35 -41.02 18.35
CA LYS A 476 13.97 -40.46 17.13
C LYS A 476 15.50 -40.63 17.04
N ARG A 477 16.21 -40.83 18.16
CA ARG A 477 17.69 -40.86 18.19
C ARG A 477 18.30 -42.06 17.47
N ASN A 478 17.65 -43.23 17.49
CA ASN A 478 18.10 -44.40 16.73
C ASN A 478 17.75 -44.28 15.24
N VAL A 479 16.57 -43.76 14.91
CA VAL A 479 16.09 -43.59 13.54
C VAL A 479 16.97 -42.62 12.74
N ASN A 480 17.34 -41.47 13.33
CA ASN A 480 18.23 -40.49 12.68
C ASN A 480 19.64 -41.05 12.45
N ARG A 481 20.12 -41.94 13.32
CA ARG A 481 21.42 -42.60 13.14
C ARG A 481 21.37 -43.57 11.95
N THR A 482 20.32 -44.39 11.87
CA THR A 482 20.14 -45.33 10.75
C THR A 482 19.94 -44.62 9.41
N HIS A 483 19.21 -43.50 9.35
CA HIS A 483 19.07 -42.73 8.10
C HIS A 483 20.42 -42.15 7.66
N ALA A 484 21.17 -41.53 8.57
CA ALA A 484 22.51 -41.01 8.29
C ALA A 484 23.53 -42.10 7.91
N ASP A 485 23.43 -43.29 8.49
CA ASP A 485 24.28 -44.42 8.12
C ASP A 485 23.99 -44.86 6.67
N ILE A 486 22.71 -44.94 6.28
CA ILE A 486 22.29 -45.28 4.91
C ILE A 486 22.72 -44.21 3.90
N THR A 487 22.52 -42.92 4.19
CA THR A 487 22.89 -41.84 3.27
C THR A 487 24.40 -41.72 3.08
N ASN A 488 25.20 -41.94 4.13
CA ASN A 488 26.66 -42.00 4.02
C ASN A 488 27.14 -43.19 3.18
N ASP A 489 26.64 -44.39 3.46
CA ASP A 489 26.95 -45.57 2.66
C ASP A 489 26.51 -45.38 1.19
N LEU A 490 25.37 -44.73 0.96
CA LEU A 490 24.87 -44.46 -0.39
C LEU A 490 25.81 -43.49 -1.12
N HIS A 491 26.24 -42.42 -0.46
CA HIS A 491 27.19 -41.47 -1.04
C HIS A 491 28.46 -42.20 -1.48
N GLU A 492 29.05 -42.98 -0.56
CA GLU A 492 30.27 -43.74 -0.85
C GLU A 492 30.06 -44.75 -1.98
N TYR A 493 28.92 -45.47 -1.98
CA TYR A 493 28.59 -46.45 -3.01
C TYR A 493 28.48 -45.79 -4.39
N LEU A 494 27.74 -44.69 -4.51
CA LEU A 494 27.55 -44.00 -5.77
C LEU A 494 28.87 -43.41 -6.29
N THR A 495 29.70 -42.81 -5.42
CA THR A 495 31.00 -42.25 -5.84
C THR A 495 32.00 -43.32 -6.28
N GLN A 496 31.94 -44.53 -5.70
CA GLN A 496 32.86 -45.63 -6.05
C GLN A 496 32.34 -46.53 -7.19
N SER A 497 31.05 -46.45 -7.53
CA SER A 497 30.43 -47.30 -8.54
C SER A 497 30.81 -46.88 -9.97
N GLU A 498 31.23 -47.84 -10.80
CA GLU A 498 31.51 -47.59 -12.21
C GLU A 498 30.26 -47.14 -12.98
N GLU A 499 29.05 -47.54 -12.54
CA GLU A 499 27.78 -47.10 -13.13
C GLU A 499 27.58 -45.58 -12.99
N TYR A 500 28.02 -45.00 -11.88
CA TYR A 500 27.79 -43.61 -11.52
C TYR A 500 29.03 -42.71 -11.70
N LYS A 501 30.14 -43.25 -12.22
CA LYS A 501 31.43 -42.55 -12.38
C LYS A 501 31.39 -41.21 -13.13
N ASN A 502 30.39 -41.00 -13.99
CA ASN A 502 30.20 -39.76 -14.74
C ASN A 502 29.08 -38.88 -14.19
N PHE A 503 28.58 -39.18 -13.00
CA PHE A 503 27.59 -38.38 -12.31
C PHE A 503 28.26 -37.57 -11.20
N GLU A 504 27.88 -36.30 -11.08
CA GLU A 504 28.10 -35.51 -9.88
C GLU A 504 27.15 -36.03 -8.80
N ILE A 505 27.65 -36.31 -7.60
CA ILE A 505 26.85 -36.90 -6.50
C ILE A 505 26.67 -35.88 -5.39
N SER A 506 25.42 -35.62 -5.03
CA SER A 506 25.02 -34.76 -3.92
C SER A 506 24.24 -35.56 -2.89
N THR A 507 24.62 -35.49 -1.62
CA THR A 507 23.91 -36.16 -0.51
C THR A 507 23.65 -35.15 0.59
N GLU A 508 22.39 -34.92 0.96
CA GLU A 508 21.97 -33.91 1.94
C GLU A 508 22.53 -32.49 1.68
N LYS A 509 22.66 -32.10 0.41
CA LYS A 509 23.10 -30.75 0.00
C LYS A 509 22.18 -30.12 -1.04
N THR A 510 21.78 -30.90 -2.05
CA THR A 510 20.87 -30.44 -3.11
C THR A 510 19.51 -30.06 -2.53
N ARG A 511 18.98 -28.91 -2.96
CA ARG A 511 17.65 -28.43 -2.57
C ARG A 511 16.80 -28.10 -3.77
N ILE A 512 15.49 -28.22 -3.60
CA ILE A 512 14.50 -27.65 -4.50
C ILE A 512 13.45 -26.94 -3.65
N SER A 513 13.29 -25.63 -3.88
CA SER A 513 12.67 -24.73 -2.90
C SER A 513 13.32 -24.93 -1.51
N ASN A 514 12.53 -25.26 -0.48
CA ASN A 514 13.04 -25.52 0.87
C ASN A 514 13.41 -26.99 1.12
N ASN A 515 13.03 -27.90 0.23
CA ASN A 515 13.17 -29.32 0.48
C ASN A 515 14.60 -29.78 0.23
N LEU A 516 15.16 -30.48 1.21
CA LEU A 516 16.45 -31.14 1.10
C LEU A 516 16.26 -32.50 0.45
N VAL A 517 16.98 -32.76 -0.63
CA VAL A 517 17.00 -34.08 -1.27
C VAL A 517 17.99 -34.96 -0.52
N ASP A 518 17.57 -36.16 -0.12
CA ASP A 518 18.42 -37.12 0.60
C ASP A 518 19.69 -37.43 -0.23
N CYS A 519 19.52 -37.81 -1.50
CA CYS A 519 20.63 -37.86 -2.46
C CYS A 519 20.16 -37.63 -3.91
N ALA A 520 21.02 -37.00 -4.71
CA ALA A 520 20.83 -36.78 -6.14
C ALA A 520 22.12 -37.09 -6.90
N ALA A 521 22.01 -37.81 -8.00
CA ALA A 521 23.08 -38.00 -8.97
C ALA A 521 22.73 -37.24 -10.26
N LYS A 522 23.67 -36.44 -10.77
CA LYS A 522 23.45 -35.57 -11.93
C LYS A 522 24.47 -35.80 -13.04
N LYS A 523 24.00 -35.90 -14.29
CA LYS A 523 24.84 -35.93 -15.49
C LYS A 523 24.26 -35.00 -16.56
N GLY A 524 24.88 -33.84 -16.74
CA GLY A 524 24.31 -32.78 -17.59
C GLY A 524 22.96 -32.31 -17.02
N ASN A 525 21.88 -32.46 -17.79
CA ASN A 525 20.51 -32.15 -17.33
C ASN A 525 19.71 -33.40 -16.89
N VAL A 526 20.37 -34.55 -16.79
CA VAL A 526 19.76 -35.83 -16.39
C VAL A 526 19.99 -36.06 -14.91
N TYR A 527 18.93 -36.43 -14.18
CA TYR A 527 18.94 -36.59 -12.74
C TYR A 527 18.40 -37.96 -12.34
N ILE A 528 19.05 -38.54 -11.33
CA ILE A 528 18.55 -39.68 -10.55
C ILE A 528 18.38 -39.19 -9.12
N LEU A 529 17.16 -39.31 -8.58
CA LEU A 529 16.85 -38.88 -7.23
C LEU A 529 16.68 -40.10 -6.33
N PHE A 530 17.19 -40.00 -5.11
CA PHE A 530 17.14 -41.03 -4.10
C PHE A 530 16.45 -40.49 -2.84
N GLU A 531 15.54 -41.28 -2.27
CA GLU A 531 14.81 -40.95 -1.05
C GLU A 531 14.91 -42.11 -0.05
N VAL A 532 15.46 -41.84 1.13
CA VAL A 532 15.78 -42.86 2.13
C VAL A 532 14.71 -42.91 3.21
N LYS A 533 14.21 -44.10 3.52
CA LYS A 533 13.29 -44.35 4.64
C LYS A 533 13.76 -45.52 5.48
N THR A 534 13.45 -45.48 6.78
CA THR A 534 13.94 -46.43 7.79
C THR A 534 12.83 -47.27 8.39
N ALA A 535 11.66 -47.34 7.73
CA ALA A 535 10.53 -48.14 8.21
C ALA A 535 10.77 -49.64 8.04
N ASN A 536 10.13 -50.44 8.90
CA ASN A 536 10.31 -51.90 8.95
C ASN A 536 9.47 -52.66 7.90
N SER A 537 8.96 -52.00 6.86
CA SER A 537 8.32 -52.68 5.72
C SER A 537 8.46 -51.85 4.45
N VAL A 538 8.55 -52.53 3.30
CA VAL A 538 8.70 -51.89 1.99
C VAL A 538 7.53 -50.95 1.68
N LEU A 539 6.29 -51.40 1.92
CA LEU A 539 5.10 -50.58 1.67
C LEU A 539 5.08 -49.30 2.51
N ALA A 540 5.56 -49.33 3.76
CA ALA A 540 5.67 -48.13 4.59
C ALA A 540 6.74 -47.17 4.05
N CYS A 541 7.91 -47.68 3.67
CA CYS A 541 8.96 -46.87 3.02
C CYS A 541 8.43 -46.20 1.75
N ILE A 542 7.75 -46.95 0.87
CA ILE A 542 7.16 -46.41 -0.36
C ILE A 542 6.16 -45.31 -0.04
N ARG A 543 5.21 -45.55 0.87
CA ARG A 543 4.18 -44.55 1.23
C ARG A 543 4.78 -43.25 1.79
N GLN A 544 5.84 -43.36 2.58
CA GLN A 544 6.49 -42.19 3.17
C GLN A 544 7.32 -41.41 2.13
N ALA A 545 8.00 -42.10 1.22
CA ALA A 545 8.90 -41.49 0.24
C ALA A 545 8.19 -40.93 -1.00
N LEU A 546 7.10 -41.57 -1.44
CA LEU A 546 6.51 -41.32 -2.75
C LEU A 546 6.12 -39.86 -3.01
N GLY A 547 5.52 -39.19 -2.01
CA GLY A 547 5.13 -37.79 -2.14
C GLY A 547 6.35 -36.87 -2.32
N GLN A 548 7.37 -37.07 -1.49
CA GLN A 548 8.59 -36.24 -1.48
C GLN A 548 9.38 -36.41 -2.77
N ILE A 549 9.67 -37.66 -3.16
CA ILE A 549 10.51 -37.93 -4.33
C ILE A 549 9.85 -37.51 -5.65
N ILE A 550 8.51 -37.60 -5.74
CA ILE A 550 7.77 -37.09 -6.91
C ILE A 550 7.78 -35.56 -6.90
N GLU A 551 7.54 -34.92 -5.74
CA GLU A 551 7.58 -33.47 -5.61
C GLU A 551 8.91 -32.90 -6.13
N TYR A 552 10.04 -33.48 -5.72
CA TYR A 552 11.37 -33.05 -6.19
C TYR A 552 11.54 -33.17 -7.70
N ALA A 553 10.93 -34.20 -8.30
CA ALA A 553 11.00 -34.47 -9.73
C ALA A 553 10.14 -33.56 -10.60
N ILE A 554 9.11 -32.92 -10.04
CA ILE A 554 8.12 -32.16 -10.82
C ILE A 554 8.11 -30.66 -10.53
N LEU A 555 8.64 -30.22 -9.38
CA LEU A 555 8.68 -28.80 -9.02
C LEU A 555 9.50 -27.97 -10.00
N ASP A 556 10.60 -28.53 -10.51
CA ASP A 556 11.40 -27.93 -11.58
C ASP A 556 11.15 -28.70 -12.89
N VAL A 557 10.25 -28.15 -13.70
CA VAL A 557 9.82 -28.74 -14.97
C VAL A 557 10.92 -28.84 -16.03
N SER A 558 12.09 -28.23 -15.79
CA SER A 558 13.23 -28.32 -16.70
C SER A 558 14.09 -29.56 -16.48
N LEU A 559 13.89 -30.28 -15.38
CA LEU A 559 14.67 -31.47 -15.04
C LEU A 559 14.29 -32.66 -15.91
N LYS A 560 15.29 -33.41 -16.36
CA LYS A 560 15.08 -34.73 -16.97
C LYS A 560 15.36 -35.82 -15.95
N ILE A 561 14.31 -36.34 -15.34
CA ILE A 561 14.38 -37.41 -14.34
C ILE A 561 14.52 -38.78 -15.04
N GLU A 562 15.65 -39.43 -14.85
CA GLU A 562 15.92 -40.78 -15.38
C GLU A 562 15.38 -41.86 -14.46
N GLN A 563 15.62 -41.73 -13.15
CA GLN A 563 15.15 -42.67 -12.13
C GLN A 563 14.78 -41.97 -10.83
N LEU A 564 13.77 -42.53 -10.16
CA LEU A 564 13.37 -42.20 -8.80
C LEU A 564 13.58 -43.43 -7.93
N ILE A 565 14.46 -43.39 -6.96
CA ILE A 565 14.88 -44.58 -6.21
C ILE A 565 14.51 -44.40 -4.74
N ILE A 566 13.66 -45.28 -4.23
CA ILE A 566 13.32 -45.34 -2.81
C ILE A 566 14.23 -46.38 -2.15
N ILE A 567 14.91 -46.01 -1.07
CA ILE A 567 15.81 -46.90 -0.33
C ILE A 567 15.22 -47.21 1.03
N GLY A 568 15.21 -48.48 1.42
CA GLY A 568 14.80 -48.87 2.78
C GLY A 568 15.50 -50.13 3.29
N PRO A 569 15.50 -50.39 4.60
CA PRO A 569 16.29 -51.48 5.21
C PRO A 569 15.67 -52.88 5.04
N VAL A 570 14.58 -52.99 4.27
CA VAL A 570 13.79 -54.23 4.14
C VAL A 570 13.81 -54.73 2.70
N THR A 571 14.09 -56.02 2.54
CA THR A 571 13.99 -56.72 1.25
C THR A 571 12.53 -56.92 0.84
N PRO A 572 12.13 -56.58 -0.40
CA PRO A 572 10.76 -56.78 -0.89
C PRO A 572 10.32 -58.24 -0.91
N THR A 573 9.03 -58.45 -0.59
CA THR A 573 8.31 -59.70 -0.90
C THR A 573 7.74 -59.66 -2.33
N GLU A 574 7.24 -60.79 -2.84
CA GLU A 574 6.55 -60.83 -4.14
C GLU A 574 5.33 -59.88 -4.19
N CYS A 575 4.63 -59.72 -3.07
CA CYS A 575 3.52 -58.78 -2.95
C CYS A 575 4.00 -57.33 -3.08
N ASP A 576 5.14 -56.99 -2.46
CA ASP A 576 5.72 -55.65 -2.55
C ASP A 576 6.19 -55.33 -3.98
N LEU A 577 6.83 -56.29 -4.65
CA LEU A 577 7.26 -56.16 -6.05
C LEU A 577 6.06 -55.99 -6.99
N THR A 578 5.00 -56.77 -6.77
CA THR A 578 3.74 -56.62 -7.54
C THR A 578 3.13 -55.24 -7.33
N TYR A 579 3.12 -54.74 -6.10
CA TYR A 579 2.65 -53.39 -5.79
C TYR A 579 3.50 -52.31 -6.46
N LEU A 580 4.83 -52.40 -6.37
CA LEU A 580 5.76 -51.47 -7.00
C LEU A 580 5.59 -51.46 -8.52
N GLN A 581 5.46 -52.63 -9.15
CA GLN A 581 5.25 -52.74 -10.59
C GLN A 581 3.90 -52.14 -11.04
N ASN A 582 2.85 -52.35 -10.25
CA ASN A 582 1.56 -51.70 -10.49
C ASN A 582 1.66 -50.18 -10.37
N LEU A 583 2.44 -49.67 -9.39
CA LEU A 583 2.66 -48.24 -9.21
C LEU A 583 3.42 -47.64 -10.40
N LYS A 584 4.53 -48.26 -10.82
CA LYS A 584 5.33 -47.86 -12.00
C LYS A 584 4.49 -47.81 -13.27
N SER A 585 3.75 -48.88 -13.56
CA SER A 585 3.00 -49.01 -14.82
C SER A 585 1.76 -48.11 -14.88
N LYS A 586 0.99 -48.01 -13.79
CA LYS A 586 -0.25 -47.22 -13.77
C LYS A 586 0.03 -45.72 -13.71
N LEU A 587 1.06 -45.29 -13.00
CA LEU A 587 1.43 -43.88 -12.87
C LEU A 587 2.52 -43.44 -13.87
N LYS A 588 3.10 -44.37 -14.62
CA LYS A 588 4.18 -44.13 -15.59
C LYS A 588 5.40 -43.44 -14.95
N LEU A 589 5.76 -43.83 -13.74
CA LEU A 589 6.89 -43.28 -12.99
C LEU A 589 8.15 -44.15 -13.20
N PRO A 590 9.34 -43.56 -13.38
CA PRO A 590 10.60 -44.29 -13.42
C PRO A 590 11.08 -44.69 -12.01
N LEU A 591 10.18 -45.31 -11.23
CA LEU A 591 10.33 -45.54 -9.79
C LEU A 591 10.99 -46.89 -9.48
N HIS A 592 11.99 -46.96 -8.63
CA HIS A 592 12.67 -48.19 -8.22
C HIS A 592 12.73 -48.29 -6.70
N TYR A 593 12.94 -49.51 -6.19
CA TYR A 593 13.16 -49.73 -4.78
C TYR A 593 14.48 -50.46 -4.55
N TRP A 594 15.32 -49.94 -3.67
CA TRP A 594 16.54 -50.61 -3.27
C TRP A 594 16.45 -51.00 -1.79
N SER A 595 16.79 -52.26 -1.49
CA SER A 595 16.91 -52.72 -0.11
C SER A 595 18.35 -52.51 0.38
N TYR A 596 18.47 -51.92 1.57
CA TYR A 596 19.73 -51.71 2.27
C TYR A 596 19.97 -52.77 3.35
N SER A 597 21.17 -53.34 3.40
CA SER A 597 21.59 -54.33 4.40
C SER A 597 22.64 -53.76 5.35
N VAL A 598 22.24 -53.51 6.61
CA VAL A 598 23.16 -53.05 7.68
C VAL A 598 24.24 -54.09 7.99
N GLU A 599 23.94 -55.38 7.85
CA GLU A 599 24.84 -56.48 8.23
C GLU A 599 25.95 -56.73 7.19
N GLU A 600 25.74 -56.28 5.95
CA GLU A 600 26.70 -56.47 4.87
C GLU A 600 27.89 -55.52 5.03
N LYS A 601 29.11 -56.06 4.96
CA LYS A 601 30.34 -55.28 5.12
C LYS A 601 30.86 -54.76 3.79
N ASN A 602 30.57 -55.46 2.69
CA ASN A 602 30.94 -55.02 1.36
C ASN A 602 29.94 -53.98 0.84
N LEU A 603 30.40 -52.74 0.68
CA LEU A 603 29.60 -51.60 0.23
C LEU A 603 28.78 -51.88 -1.04
N SER A 604 29.36 -52.61 -2.00
CA SER A 604 28.69 -52.98 -3.26
C SER A 604 27.53 -53.95 -3.08
N MET A 605 27.49 -54.70 -1.97
CA MET A 605 26.44 -55.66 -1.64
C MET A 605 25.44 -55.11 -0.62
N LYS A 606 25.74 -53.95 -0.01
CA LYS A 606 24.84 -53.27 0.93
C LYS A 606 23.54 -52.82 0.28
N PHE A 607 23.59 -52.42 -1.00
CA PHE A 607 22.41 -52.00 -1.77
C PHE A 607 22.03 -53.08 -2.79
N LYS A 608 20.79 -53.57 -2.70
CA LYS A 608 20.23 -54.50 -3.70
C LYS A 608 19.08 -53.84 -4.43
N THR A 609 19.12 -53.87 -5.75
CA THR A 609 18.14 -53.23 -6.64
C THR A 609 16.97 -54.17 -6.94
N HIS A 610 15.75 -53.62 -7.01
CA HIS A 610 14.51 -54.36 -7.29
C HIS A 610 13.58 -53.63 -8.26
#